data_AF-A0A518C4X4-F1
#
_entry.id   AF-A0A518C4X4-F1
#
_cell.length_a   1.000
_cell.length_b   1.000
_cell.length_c   1.000
_cell.angle_alpha   90.00
_cell.angle_beta   90.00
_cell.angle_gamma   90.00
#
_symmetry.space_group_name_H-M   'P 1'
#
loop_
_entity.id
_entity.type
_entity.pdbx_description
1 polymer ?
#
loop_
_entity_poly.entity_id
_entity_poly.type
_entity_poly.pdbx_seq_one_letter_code
_entity_poly.pdbx_strand_id
1 'polypeptide(L)'
;MKAIRVASYLAASDLLRREAGLWDVIVVLGREAELNPLVAETTQRHLVLRFDDIEFPVQGQQHVTSTHIQQALAFAKNSENLLVTCRAGQSRSVALAFVLNCQHFGLLSATEMLNPRRHVPNQLLIHEAALWLDRPDMEDAFHAWRARNAHIVLSDYYDEISDEVDALEASGVVNQVSVD
;
A
#
# COMPACT_ATOMS: atom_id res chain seq x y z
N MET A 1 -0.28 20.38 -0.33
CA MET A 1 -1.54 19.63 -0.53
C MET A 1 -1.13 18.19 -0.35
N LYS A 2 -1.70 17.52 0.64
CA LYS A 2 -1.26 16.18 0.99
C LYS A 2 -1.71 15.16 -0.06
N ALA A 3 -0.78 14.49 -0.72
CA ALA A 3 -1.06 13.45 -1.71
C ALA A 3 -0.61 12.08 -1.19
N ILE A 4 -1.48 11.08 -1.26
CA ILE A 4 -1.13 9.69 -0.95
C ILE A 4 -1.14 8.89 -2.26
N ARG A 5 0.01 8.37 -2.65
CA ARG A 5 0.18 7.55 -3.85
C ARG A 5 0.46 6.10 -3.46
N VAL A 6 -0.09 5.16 -4.22
CA VAL A 6 0.18 3.73 -4.09
C VAL A 6 0.96 3.25 -5.31
N ALA A 7 1.99 2.42 -5.10
CA ALA A 7 2.75 1.79 -6.17
C ALA A 7 3.19 0.37 -5.79
N SER A 8 3.55 -0.42 -6.82
CA SER A 8 4.34 -1.63 -6.66
C SER A 8 5.80 -1.26 -6.34
N TYR A 9 6.61 -2.21 -5.88
CA TYR A 9 8.05 -1.95 -5.70
C TYR A 9 8.74 -1.49 -6.98
N LEU A 10 8.36 -2.07 -8.12
CA LEU A 10 8.95 -1.72 -9.41
C LEU A 10 8.60 -0.27 -9.79
N ALA A 11 7.32 0.09 -9.74
CA ALA A 11 6.87 1.45 -10.04
C ALA A 11 7.40 2.47 -9.03
N ALA A 12 7.51 2.09 -7.75
CA ALA A 12 8.14 2.92 -6.73
C ALA A 12 9.64 3.13 -7.00
N SER A 13 10.35 2.12 -7.51
CA SER A 13 11.78 2.22 -7.86
C SER A 13 12.00 3.26 -8.95
N ASP A 14 11.20 3.22 -10.01
CA ASP A 14 11.24 4.24 -11.07
C ASP A 14 10.88 5.64 -10.52
N LEU A 15 9.79 5.75 -9.77
CA LEU A 15 9.34 7.02 -9.21
C LEU A 15 10.40 7.67 -8.31
N LEU A 16 10.97 6.92 -7.37
CA LEU A 16 11.96 7.44 -6.42
C LEU A 16 13.27 7.85 -7.10
N ARG A 17 13.61 7.25 -8.24
CA ARG A 17 14.75 7.72 -9.05
C ARG A 17 14.46 9.03 -9.76
N ARG A 18 13.28 9.14 -10.39
CA ARG A 18 12.89 10.35 -11.13
C ARG A 18 12.62 11.53 -10.21
N GLU A 19 12.14 11.26 -9.01
CA GLU A 19 11.64 12.25 -8.04
C GLU A 19 12.36 12.13 -6.68
N ALA A 20 13.68 11.96 -6.73
CA ALA A 20 14.50 11.77 -5.53
C ALA A 20 14.36 12.95 -4.54
N GLY A 21 14.18 12.61 -3.26
CA GLY A 21 14.02 13.55 -2.15
C GLY A 21 12.65 14.23 -2.07
N LEU A 22 11.70 13.93 -2.96
CA LEU A 22 10.38 14.55 -2.96
C LEU A 22 9.33 13.81 -2.12
N TRP A 23 9.56 12.53 -1.85
CA TRP A 23 8.58 11.64 -1.23
C TRP A 23 9.02 11.21 0.16
N ASP A 24 8.08 11.28 1.11
CA ASP A 24 8.09 10.39 2.27
C ASP A 24 7.53 9.03 1.84
N VAL A 25 8.09 7.93 2.34
CA VAL A 25 7.70 6.58 1.88
C VAL A 25 7.39 5.64 3.03
N ILE A 26 6.24 4.98 2.96
CA ILE A 26 5.96 3.79 3.77
C ILE A 26 6.16 2.55 2.88
N VAL A 27 7.14 1.73 3.24
CA VAL A 27 7.42 0.45 2.58
C VAL A 27 6.87 -0.68 3.44
N VAL A 28 5.95 -1.47 2.87
CA VAL A 28 5.39 -2.66 3.52
C VAL A 28 6.09 -3.90 2.98
N LEU A 29 7.00 -4.46 3.76
CA LEU A 29 7.78 -5.66 3.43
C LEU A 29 7.16 -6.91 4.06
N GLY A 30 7.39 -8.07 3.40
CA GLY A 30 7.21 -9.36 4.07
C GLY A 30 8.27 -9.57 5.15
N ARG A 31 8.06 -10.56 6.02
CA ARG A 31 8.95 -10.79 7.19
C ARG A 31 10.43 -10.95 6.83
N GLU A 32 10.75 -11.70 5.77
CA GLU A 32 12.13 -12.02 5.36
C GLU A 32 12.74 -11.01 4.37
N ALA A 33 11.93 -10.14 3.75
CA ALA A 33 12.42 -9.25 2.70
C ALA A 33 13.26 -8.11 3.27
N GLU A 34 14.37 -7.74 2.65
CA GLU A 34 15.17 -6.60 3.13
C GLU A 34 14.83 -5.31 2.39
N LEU A 35 15.04 -4.17 3.06
CA LEU A 35 14.90 -2.86 2.42
C LEU A 35 16.17 -2.59 1.63
N ASN A 36 16.03 -2.25 0.35
CA ASN A 36 17.16 -1.81 -0.45
C ASN A 36 17.66 -0.41 0.04
N PRO A 37 18.98 -0.20 0.23
CA PRO A 37 19.54 1.08 0.65
C PRO A 37 19.12 2.27 -0.21
N LEU A 38 18.82 2.06 -1.49
CA LEU A 38 18.34 3.09 -2.41
C LEU A 38 17.13 3.85 -1.86
N VAL A 39 16.24 3.19 -1.11
CA VAL A 39 15.09 3.86 -0.51
C VAL A 39 15.54 4.93 0.49
N ALA A 40 16.55 4.65 1.31
CA ALA A 40 17.08 5.64 2.23
C ALA A 40 17.80 6.79 1.50
N GLU A 41 18.41 6.51 0.35
CA GLU A 41 19.16 7.49 -0.46
C GLU A 41 18.25 8.42 -1.28
N THR A 42 17.04 7.97 -1.63
CA THR A 42 16.15 8.65 -2.58
C THR A 42 14.89 9.23 -1.95
N THR A 43 14.66 9.04 -0.65
CA THR A 43 13.47 9.51 0.05
C THR A 43 13.78 10.65 1.01
N GLN A 44 12.78 11.49 1.30
CA GLN A 44 12.92 12.52 2.32
C GLN A 44 12.92 11.89 3.72
N ARG A 45 11.98 10.96 3.96
CA ARG A 45 11.91 10.08 5.12
C ARG A 45 11.33 8.76 4.66
N HIS A 46 11.63 7.69 5.39
CA HIS A 46 10.98 6.40 5.15
C HIS A 46 10.56 5.73 6.46
N LEU A 47 9.54 4.88 6.36
CA LEU A 47 9.10 3.96 7.40
C LEU A 47 8.98 2.57 6.77
N VAL A 48 9.57 1.57 7.43
CA VAL A 48 9.40 0.17 7.06
C VAL A 48 8.41 -0.47 8.01
N LEU A 49 7.36 -1.06 7.47
CA LEU A 49 6.42 -1.93 8.18
C LEU A 49 6.62 -3.35 7.70
N ARG A 50 6.67 -4.31 8.63
CA ARG A 50 6.93 -5.71 8.32
C ARG A 50 5.74 -6.55 8.72
N PHE A 51 5.05 -7.12 7.74
CA PHE A 51 4.01 -8.12 7.94
C PHE A 51 3.68 -8.80 6.61
N ASP A 52 3.25 -10.05 6.71
CA ASP A 52 2.96 -10.90 5.57
C ASP A 52 1.60 -10.56 4.96
N ASP A 53 1.45 -10.87 3.67
CA ASP A 53 0.23 -10.62 2.91
C ASP A 53 -0.81 -11.71 3.18
N ILE A 54 -1.43 -11.65 4.36
CA ILE A 54 -2.44 -12.61 4.80
C ILE A 54 -3.76 -11.92 5.11
N GLU A 55 -4.85 -12.61 4.80
CA GLU A 55 -6.22 -12.14 5.11
C GLU A 55 -6.76 -12.71 6.41
N PHE A 56 -6.09 -13.71 6.99
CA PHE A 56 -6.44 -14.34 8.25
C PHE A 56 -5.15 -14.77 8.98
N PRO A 57 -5.14 -14.83 10.32
CA PRO A 57 -3.96 -15.29 11.06
C PRO A 57 -3.53 -16.70 10.64
N VAL A 58 -2.28 -16.83 10.19
CA VAL A 58 -1.67 -18.11 9.81
C VAL A 58 -0.44 -18.36 10.69
N GLN A 59 -0.34 -19.56 11.25
CA GLN A 59 0.81 -19.93 12.09
C GLN A 59 2.12 -19.77 11.31
N GLY A 60 3.10 -19.10 11.93
CA GLY A 60 4.40 -18.85 11.33
C GLY A 60 4.45 -17.67 10.37
N GLN A 61 3.34 -16.95 10.15
CA GLN A 61 3.32 -15.70 9.41
C GLN A 61 3.15 -14.51 10.35
N GLN A 62 3.76 -13.38 10.00
CA GLN A 62 3.65 -12.14 10.77
C GLN A 62 2.40 -11.37 10.36
N HIS A 63 1.43 -11.26 11.26
CA HIS A 63 0.21 -10.48 11.00
C HIS A 63 0.45 -8.97 11.13
N VAL A 64 -0.46 -8.21 10.51
CA VAL A 64 -0.62 -6.79 10.82
C VAL A 64 -1.18 -6.63 12.24
N THR A 65 -0.85 -5.53 12.91
CA THR A 65 -1.23 -5.26 14.30
C THR A 65 -1.53 -3.77 14.45
N SER A 66 -2.19 -3.40 15.54
CA SER A 66 -2.42 -1.99 15.88
C SER A 66 -1.14 -1.15 15.98
N THR A 67 0.00 -1.75 16.36
CA THR A 67 1.31 -1.06 16.37
C THR A 67 1.71 -0.61 14.97
N HIS A 68 1.51 -1.44 13.94
CA HIS A 68 1.80 -1.06 12.56
C HIS A 68 0.91 0.10 12.10
N ILE A 69 -0.38 0.08 12.47
CA ILE A 69 -1.33 1.15 12.15
C ILE A 69 -0.92 2.47 12.82
N GLN A 70 -0.56 2.42 14.10
CA GLN A 70 -0.07 3.58 14.86
C GLN A 70 1.16 4.20 14.23
N GLN A 71 2.15 3.38 13.89
CA GLN A 71 3.39 3.84 13.23
C GLN A 71 3.10 4.52 11.89
N ALA A 72 2.25 3.91 11.07
CA ALA A 72 1.87 4.46 9.77
C ALA A 72 1.19 5.83 9.89
N LEU A 73 0.22 5.96 10.80
CA LEU A 73 -0.52 7.21 11.01
C LEU A 73 0.38 8.30 11.60
N ALA A 74 1.24 7.95 12.55
CA ALA A 74 2.20 8.88 13.14
C ALA A 74 3.19 9.41 12.09
N PHE A 75 3.71 8.52 11.23
CA PHE A 75 4.62 8.88 10.14
C PHE A 75 3.92 9.78 9.11
N ALA A 76 2.73 9.37 8.66
CA ALA A 76 1.97 10.06 7.64
C ALA A 76 1.52 11.45 8.09
N LYS A 77 1.32 11.72 9.39
CA LYS A 77 0.77 12.98 9.91
C LYS A 77 1.40 14.24 9.30
N ASN A 78 2.72 14.25 9.15
CA ASN A 78 3.49 15.42 8.68
C ASN A 78 3.97 15.29 7.22
N SER A 79 3.50 14.29 6.47
CA SER A 79 3.89 14.11 5.07
C SER A 79 3.04 14.98 4.16
N GLU A 80 3.67 15.70 3.23
CA GLU A 80 2.98 16.38 2.13
C GLU A 80 2.85 15.45 0.91
N ASN A 81 3.92 14.75 0.54
CA ASN A 81 3.90 13.75 -0.53
C ASN A 81 4.23 12.39 0.08
N LEU A 82 3.22 11.52 0.17
CA LEU A 82 3.36 10.19 0.75
C LEU A 82 3.21 9.12 -0.34
N LEU A 83 4.24 8.28 -0.47
CA LEU A 83 4.18 7.05 -1.25
C LEU A 83 4.00 5.87 -0.30
N VAL A 84 3.07 4.98 -0.60
CA VAL A 84 2.88 3.71 0.12
C VAL A 84 3.10 2.57 -0.87
N THR A 85 4.05 1.69 -0.58
CA THR A 85 4.45 0.64 -1.52
C THR A 85 4.53 -0.72 -0.86
N CYS A 86 4.08 -1.75 -1.59
CA CYS A 86 4.30 -3.17 -1.30
C CYS A 86 4.68 -3.87 -2.61
N ARG A 87 4.90 -5.19 -2.58
CA ARG A 87 5.39 -5.94 -3.76
C ARG A 87 4.66 -5.59 -5.06
N ALA A 88 3.35 -5.81 -5.08
CA ALA A 88 2.52 -5.60 -6.27
C ALA A 88 1.76 -4.27 -6.28
N GLY A 89 1.70 -3.54 -5.15
CA GLY A 89 0.87 -2.34 -5.05
C GLY A 89 -0.63 -2.61 -4.95
N GLN A 90 -1.06 -3.86 -4.72
CA GLN A 90 -2.45 -4.29 -4.86
C GLN A 90 -3.18 -4.61 -3.56
N SER A 91 -2.46 -5.07 -2.54
CA SER A 91 -3.06 -5.60 -1.31
C SER A 91 -2.70 -4.77 -0.08
N ARG A 92 -1.52 -4.99 0.50
CA ARG A 92 -1.10 -4.33 1.74
C ARG A 92 -0.95 -2.82 1.63
N SER A 93 -0.29 -2.33 0.57
CA SER A 93 -0.03 -0.89 0.41
C SER A 93 -1.31 -0.10 0.15
N VAL A 94 -2.21 -0.61 -0.69
CA VAL A 94 -3.50 0.04 -0.94
C VAL A 94 -4.41 -0.02 0.28
N ALA A 95 -4.43 -1.12 1.04
CA ALA A 95 -5.19 -1.20 2.28
C ALA A 95 -4.68 -0.18 3.31
N LEU A 96 -3.36 -0.04 3.44
CA LEU A 96 -2.79 0.97 4.32
C LEU A 96 -3.12 2.39 3.83
N ALA A 97 -3.00 2.66 2.52
CA ALA A 97 -3.34 3.94 1.94
C ALA A 97 -4.83 4.28 2.09
N PHE A 98 -5.73 3.30 2.01
CA PHE A 98 -7.15 3.44 2.30
C PHE A 98 -7.36 3.90 3.75
N VAL A 99 -6.76 3.21 4.73
CA VAL A 99 -6.83 3.60 6.16
C VAL A 99 -6.32 5.02 6.37
N LEU A 100 -5.17 5.37 5.78
CA LEU A 100 -4.61 6.73 5.87
C LEU A 100 -5.53 7.77 5.23
N ASN A 101 -6.16 7.46 4.10
CA ASN A 101 -7.14 8.35 3.48
C ASN A 101 -8.38 8.53 4.34
N CYS A 102 -8.91 7.47 4.94
CA CYS A 102 -10.03 7.56 5.88
C CYS A 102 -9.74 8.54 7.02
N GLN A 103 -8.51 8.55 7.53
CA GLN A 103 -8.09 9.40 8.64
C GLN A 103 -7.77 10.84 8.21
N HIS A 104 -7.27 11.07 7.00
CA HIS A 104 -6.82 12.40 6.56
C HIS A 104 -7.82 13.15 5.68
N PHE A 105 -8.61 12.44 4.87
CA PHE A 105 -9.48 13.01 3.84
C PHE A 105 -10.93 12.50 3.93
N GLY A 106 -11.19 11.50 4.77
CA GLY A 106 -12.50 10.91 4.97
C GLY A 106 -12.81 9.72 4.06
N LEU A 107 -13.92 9.05 4.35
CA LEU A 107 -14.30 7.77 3.74
C LEU A 107 -14.57 7.86 2.23
N LEU A 108 -15.14 8.97 1.76
CA LEU A 108 -15.44 9.15 0.35
C LEU A 108 -14.15 9.15 -0.47
N SER A 109 -13.19 10.00 -0.10
CA SER A 109 -11.86 10.07 -0.74
C SER A 109 -11.14 8.72 -0.67
N ALA A 110 -11.22 8.02 0.47
CA ALA A 110 -10.62 6.70 0.62
C ALA A 110 -11.24 5.66 -0.31
N THR A 111 -12.55 5.72 -0.54
CA THR A 111 -13.23 4.80 -1.44
C THR A 111 -12.94 5.12 -2.91
N GLU A 112 -12.89 6.41 -3.27
CA GLU A 112 -12.64 6.89 -4.63
C GLU A 112 -11.23 6.55 -5.13
N MET A 113 -10.24 6.43 -4.24
CA MET A 113 -8.89 6.01 -4.63
C MET A 113 -8.78 4.51 -5.00
N LEU A 114 -9.81 3.71 -4.71
CA LEU A 114 -9.78 2.27 -4.99
C LEU A 114 -10.19 1.99 -6.44
N ASN A 115 -9.29 1.38 -7.21
CA ASN A 115 -9.57 0.85 -8.54
C ASN A 115 -9.91 -0.64 -8.44
N PRO A 116 -11.15 -1.08 -8.76
CA PRO A 116 -11.55 -2.47 -8.64
C PRO A 116 -10.93 -3.42 -9.66
N ARG A 117 -10.27 -2.90 -10.71
CA ARG A 117 -9.47 -3.71 -11.65
C ARG A 117 -8.03 -3.91 -11.20
N ARG A 118 -7.57 -3.15 -10.20
CA ARG A 118 -6.17 -3.17 -9.75
C ARG A 118 -6.02 -3.60 -8.30
N HIS A 119 -6.96 -3.21 -7.45
CA HIS A 119 -6.81 -3.29 -6.01
C HIS A 119 -7.61 -4.44 -5.43
N VAL A 120 -6.94 -5.22 -4.59
CA VAL A 120 -7.54 -6.23 -3.71
C VAL A 120 -7.03 -5.93 -2.29
N PRO A 121 -7.53 -4.86 -1.65
CA PRO A 121 -6.98 -4.39 -0.38
C PRO A 121 -7.02 -5.48 0.69
N ASN A 122 -5.91 -5.65 1.42
CA ASN A 122 -5.79 -6.60 2.53
C ASN A 122 -6.88 -6.35 3.59
N GLN A 123 -7.82 -7.29 3.71
CA GLN A 123 -8.97 -7.17 4.61
C GLN A 123 -8.56 -7.18 6.09
N LEU A 124 -7.56 -8.00 6.46
CA LEU A 124 -7.09 -8.07 7.85
C LEU A 124 -6.54 -6.72 8.31
N LEU A 125 -5.81 -6.01 7.46
CA LEU A 125 -5.31 -4.66 7.77
C LEU A 125 -6.46 -3.68 8.02
N ILE A 126 -7.46 -3.67 7.15
CA ILE A 126 -8.61 -2.77 7.28
C ILE A 126 -9.40 -3.08 8.55
N HIS A 127 -9.60 -4.36 8.84
CA HIS A 127 -10.26 -4.81 10.08
C HIS A 127 -9.51 -4.37 11.33
N GLU A 128 -8.19 -4.65 11.40
CA GLU A 128 -7.34 -4.24 12.53
C GLU A 128 -7.33 -2.72 12.72
N ALA A 129 -7.31 -1.96 11.62
CA ALA A 129 -7.38 -0.51 11.67
C ALA A 129 -8.75 -0.01 12.15
N ALA A 130 -9.85 -0.55 11.64
CA ALA A 130 -11.20 -0.18 12.02
C ALA A 130 -11.46 -0.45 13.52
N LEU A 131 -11.01 -1.61 14.02
CA LEU A 131 -11.08 -1.96 15.43
C LEU A 131 -10.26 -0.99 16.30
N TRP A 132 -8.99 -0.76 15.95
CA TRP A 132 -8.12 0.09 16.76
C TRP A 132 -8.55 1.57 16.77
N LEU A 133 -9.09 2.05 15.65
CA LEU A 133 -9.57 3.43 15.50
C LEU A 133 -10.99 3.66 16.04
N ASP A 134 -11.71 2.60 16.44
CA ASP A 134 -13.14 2.63 16.74
C ASP A 134 -13.97 3.23 15.58
N ARG A 135 -13.69 2.72 14.36
CA ARG A 135 -14.27 3.20 13.10
C ARG A 135 -14.87 2.04 12.29
N PRO A 136 -15.99 1.45 12.76
CA PRO A 136 -16.65 0.35 12.04
C PRO A 136 -17.13 0.78 10.64
N ASP A 137 -17.45 2.06 10.45
CA ASP A 137 -17.82 2.66 9.17
C ASP A 137 -16.74 2.52 8.08
N MET A 138 -15.47 2.42 8.47
CA MET A 138 -14.36 2.12 7.55
C MET A 138 -14.46 0.73 6.96
N GLU A 139 -14.73 -0.26 7.81
CA GLU A 139 -14.88 -1.65 7.41
C GLU A 139 -16.16 -1.83 6.58
N ASP A 140 -17.26 -1.20 6.99
CA ASP A 140 -18.52 -1.21 6.25
C ASP A 140 -18.37 -0.62 4.84
N ALA A 141 -17.68 0.52 4.71
CA ALA A 141 -17.44 1.17 3.42
C ALA A 141 -16.59 0.28 2.50
N PHE A 142 -15.56 -0.39 3.05
CA PHE A 142 -14.74 -1.32 2.31
C PHE A 142 -15.55 -2.54 1.82
N HIS A 143 -16.35 -3.16 2.70
CA HIS A 143 -17.21 -4.28 2.33
C HIS A 143 -18.25 -3.88 1.28
N ALA A 144 -18.85 -2.70 1.40
CA ALA A 144 -19.77 -2.17 0.40
C ALA A 144 -19.08 -1.94 -0.96
N TRP A 145 -17.86 -1.41 -0.96
CA TRP A 145 -17.06 -1.27 -2.18
C TRP A 145 -16.76 -2.63 -2.81
N ARG A 146 -16.35 -3.64 -2.03
CA ARG A 146 -16.11 -5.00 -2.56
C ARG A 146 -17.37 -5.61 -3.14
N ALA A 147 -18.50 -5.52 -2.44
CA ALA A 147 -19.77 -6.07 -2.89
C ALA A 147 -20.23 -5.45 -4.22
N ARG A 148 -20.12 -4.12 -4.37
CA ARG A 148 -20.45 -3.43 -5.63
C ARG A 148 -19.58 -3.89 -6.81
N ASN A 149 -18.33 -4.26 -6.55
CA ASN A 149 -17.35 -4.62 -7.56
C ASN A 149 -17.13 -6.14 -7.69
N ALA A 150 -17.93 -6.97 -6.99
CA ALA A 150 -17.77 -8.42 -6.98
C ALA A 150 -17.96 -9.10 -8.35
N HIS A 151 -18.51 -8.38 -9.32
CA HIS A 151 -18.70 -8.83 -10.70
C HIS A 151 -17.43 -8.72 -11.56
N ILE A 152 -16.38 -8.02 -11.09
CA ILE A 152 -15.11 -7.88 -11.80
C ILE A 152 -14.24 -9.10 -11.49
N VAL A 153 -13.89 -9.87 -12.53
CA VAL A 153 -13.30 -11.21 -12.40
C VAL A 153 -11.77 -11.14 -12.39
N LEU A 154 -11.13 -12.01 -11.60
CA LEU A 154 -9.66 -12.10 -11.38
C LEU A 154 -8.80 -12.02 -12.65
N SER A 155 -9.30 -12.44 -13.83
CA SER A 155 -8.60 -12.30 -15.10
C SER A 155 -8.36 -10.85 -15.51
N ASP A 156 -9.29 -9.95 -15.21
CA ASP A 156 -9.19 -8.52 -15.56
C ASP A 156 -8.11 -7.79 -14.74
N TYR A 157 -7.60 -8.43 -13.67
CA TYR A 157 -6.64 -7.86 -12.72
C TYR A 157 -5.19 -8.00 -13.19
N TYR A 158 -4.89 -9.08 -13.91
CA TYR A 158 -3.52 -9.38 -14.29
C TYR A 158 -3.08 -8.58 -15.51
N ASP A 159 -3.99 -8.23 -16.42
CA ASP A 159 -3.64 -7.53 -17.65
C ASP A 159 -3.08 -6.12 -17.37
N GLU A 160 -3.78 -5.27 -16.61
CA GLU A 160 -3.33 -3.89 -16.36
C GLU A 160 -2.00 -3.83 -15.58
N ILE A 161 -1.74 -4.83 -14.73
CA ILE A 161 -0.56 -4.86 -13.87
C ILE A 161 0.61 -5.54 -14.58
N SER A 162 0.35 -6.60 -15.35
CA SER A 162 1.34 -7.19 -16.24
C SER A 162 1.79 -6.14 -17.24
N ASP A 163 0.87 -5.42 -17.87
CA ASP A 163 1.19 -4.37 -18.85
C ASP A 163 2.07 -3.27 -18.23
N GLU A 164 1.77 -2.82 -17.00
CA GLU A 164 2.60 -1.83 -16.29
C GLU A 164 4.00 -2.38 -15.98
N VAL A 165 4.06 -3.61 -15.48
CA VAL A 165 5.33 -4.28 -15.15
C VAL A 165 6.16 -4.48 -16.41
N ASP A 166 5.57 -5.04 -17.46
CA ASP A 166 6.20 -5.31 -18.75
C ASP A 166 6.71 -4.01 -19.38
N ALA A 167 5.94 -2.92 -19.32
CA ALA A 167 6.36 -1.61 -19.82
C ALA A 167 7.55 -1.04 -19.02
N LEU A 168 7.52 -1.13 -17.68
CA LEU A 168 8.61 -0.67 -16.82
C LEU A 168 9.88 -1.49 -17.05
N GLU A 169 9.77 -2.82 -17.12
CA GLU A 169 10.90 -3.70 -17.39
C GLU A 169 11.47 -3.49 -18.81
N ALA A 170 10.61 -3.31 -19.82
CA ALA A 170 11.03 -2.96 -21.18
C ALA A 170 11.78 -1.61 -21.24
N SER A 171 11.50 -0.70 -20.30
CA SER A 171 12.24 0.56 -20.14
C SER A 171 13.52 0.44 -19.29
N GLY A 172 13.84 -0.76 -18.81
CA GLY A 172 15.05 -1.06 -18.03
C GLY A 172 14.91 -0.78 -16.53
N VAL A 173 13.70 -0.56 -16.02
CA VAL A 173 13.46 -0.42 -14.59
C VAL A 173 13.58 -1.78 -13.92
N VAL A 174 14.20 -1.80 -12.74
CA VAL A 174 14.34 -3.01 -11.91
C VAL A 174 13.88 -2.71 -10.48
N ASN A 175 13.44 -3.74 -9.76
CA ASN A 175 13.07 -3.59 -8.34
C ASN A 175 14.29 -3.19 -7.52
N GLN A 176 14.20 -2.03 -6.87
CA GLN A 176 15.21 -1.47 -5.97
C GLN A 176 14.58 -0.93 -4.70
N VAL A 177 13.38 -1.41 -4.36
CA VAL A 177 12.75 -1.15 -3.07
C VAL A 177 13.05 -2.29 -2.10
N SER A 178 12.95 -3.54 -2.56
CA SER A 178 13.28 -4.72 -1.74
C SER A 178 14.49 -5.48 -2.27
N VAL A 179 15.19 -6.16 -1.37
CA VAL A 179 16.16 -7.22 -1.69
C VAL A 179 15.54 -8.53 -1.23
N ASP A 180 15.50 -9.51 -2.14
CA ASP A 180 15.03 -10.87 -1.88
C ASP A 180 16.19 -11.76 -1.40
#